data_AF-A0A2H0WC73-F1
#
_entry.id   AF-A0A2H0WC73-F1
#
_cell.length_a   1.000
_cell.length_b   1.000
_cell.length_c   1.000
_cell.angle_alpha   90.00
_cell.angle_beta   90.00
_cell.angle_gamma   90.00
#
_symmetry.space_group_name_H-M   'P 1'
#
loop_
_entity.id
_entity.type
_entity.pdbx_description
1 polymer ?
#
loop_
_entity_poly.entity_id
_entity_poly.type
_entity_poly.pdbx_seq_one_letter_code
_entity_poly.pdbx_strand_id
1 'polypeptide(L)'
;MKDYQEALNGAKKEYGQYQHEHQLVRAGDRPENEFSAGFDESVDRADLAAKNASNYQNPSQVHSLQQPETLAQVKSMYDQADGFRQGLQKSLGNTSLMTSSGTAGRKILTEDVQLLARNAKSPEDLRKALKDVKKVEVSGQQAQDIMTYHHLVNEFAPDPLRVSQNISIVDAKYGAIALDVGGLGAKNTYATSKAMASTQNLDRGIVAARGGEQALTGRVLERFTTMEDDAKKYFGKYGVDVEVRKSGDEFQLVFLNKAPPAKAIKEFSASLASDGEFPLRGSHVPAGVTVSSDRALIAEQGHEIEKATKASLAGKIPPETLRKIVIVTTAEGKSAGTASTKFFLAEGDAALTTQQRAAVKEAMVKAVRDFNKTSSKTIPVSVPVIQSQEKEPTGIDPKN
;
A
#
# COMPACT_ATOMS: atom_id res chain seq x y z
N MET A 1 -0.80 -17.41 -30.78
CA MET A 1 -0.57 -18.21 -29.54
C MET A 1 0.77 -18.95 -29.57
N LYS A 2 1.09 -19.73 -30.61
CA LYS A 2 2.38 -20.42 -30.73
C LYS A 2 3.58 -19.48 -30.56
N ASP A 3 3.60 -18.36 -31.28
CA ASP A 3 4.69 -17.37 -31.20
C ASP A 3 4.82 -16.75 -29.80
N TYR A 4 3.70 -16.54 -29.11
CA TYR A 4 3.69 -16.06 -27.71
C TYR A 4 4.23 -17.11 -26.74
N GLN A 5 3.92 -18.39 -26.96
CA GLN A 5 4.47 -19.48 -26.15
C GLN A 5 5.98 -19.62 -26.37
N GLU A 6 6.46 -19.47 -27.60
CA GLU A 6 7.88 -19.48 -27.92
C GLU A 6 8.61 -18.29 -27.27
N ALA A 7 8.03 -17.09 -27.34
CA ALA A 7 8.56 -15.90 -26.67
C ALA A 7 8.59 -16.07 -25.14
N LEU A 8 7.51 -16.59 -24.53
CA LEU A 8 7.46 -16.86 -23.10
C LEU A 8 8.53 -17.88 -22.68
N ASN A 9 8.69 -18.97 -23.43
CA ASN A 9 9.70 -19.99 -23.15
C ASN A 9 11.12 -19.41 -23.24
N GLY A 10 11.36 -18.53 -24.23
CA GLY A 10 12.60 -17.80 -24.37
C GLY A 10 12.90 -16.91 -23.15
N ALA A 11 11.96 -16.04 -22.78
CA ALA A 11 12.10 -15.14 -21.64
C ALA A 11 12.29 -15.87 -20.31
N LYS A 12 11.53 -16.96 -20.08
CA LYS A 12 11.66 -17.82 -18.91
C LYS A 12 13.06 -18.43 -18.79
N LYS A 13 13.58 -18.92 -19.91
CA LYS A 13 14.92 -19.51 -19.97
C LYS A 13 15.99 -18.45 -19.67
N GLU A 14 15.89 -17.27 -20.28
CA GLU A 14 16.82 -16.16 -20.07
C GLU A 14 16.81 -15.69 -18.61
N TYR A 15 15.61 -15.50 -18.03
CA TYR A 15 15.47 -15.12 -16.62
C TYR A 15 16.04 -16.19 -15.67
N GLY A 16 15.72 -17.46 -15.91
CA GLY A 16 16.23 -18.54 -15.07
C GLY A 16 17.75 -18.66 -15.14
N GLN A 17 18.33 -18.50 -16.33
CA GLN A 17 19.79 -18.43 -16.51
C GLN A 17 20.38 -17.26 -15.73
N TYR A 18 19.81 -16.05 -15.87
CA TYR A 18 20.28 -14.87 -15.15
C TYR A 18 20.28 -15.06 -13.63
N GLN A 19 19.18 -15.58 -13.06
CA GLN A 19 19.05 -15.83 -11.62
C GLN A 19 20.11 -16.82 -11.09
N HIS A 20 20.38 -17.91 -11.83
CA HIS A 20 21.41 -18.88 -11.45
C HIS A 20 22.83 -18.34 -11.62
N GLU A 21 23.12 -17.66 -12.74
CA GLU A 21 24.43 -17.07 -13.03
C GLU A 21 24.86 -16.04 -11.98
N HIS A 22 23.89 -15.28 -11.45
CA HIS A 22 24.13 -14.27 -10.42
C HIS A 22 23.96 -14.79 -8.99
N GLN A 23 23.80 -16.10 -8.79
CA GLN A 23 23.63 -16.76 -7.48
C GLN A 23 22.49 -16.16 -6.63
N LEU A 24 21.45 -15.67 -7.29
CA LEU A 24 20.28 -15.08 -6.64
C LEU A 24 19.29 -16.17 -6.15
N VAL A 25 19.39 -17.37 -6.72
CA VAL A 25 18.59 -18.56 -6.37
C VAL A 25 19.49 -19.79 -6.20
N ARG A 26 19.02 -20.81 -5.49
CA ARG A 26 19.77 -22.06 -5.25
C ARG A 26 19.79 -22.91 -6.52
N ALA A 27 20.77 -23.80 -6.65
CA ALA A 27 20.94 -24.66 -7.83
C ALA A 27 19.76 -25.60 -8.14
N GLY A 28 18.86 -25.85 -7.18
CA GLY A 28 17.65 -26.65 -7.36
C GLY A 28 16.38 -25.84 -7.55
N ASP A 29 16.45 -24.51 -7.40
CA ASP A 29 15.30 -23.63 -7.60
C ASP A 29 14.97 -23.59 -9.11
N ARG A 30 13.69 -23.39 -9.44
CA ARG A 30 13.20 -23.30 -10.83
C ARG A 30 12.57 -21.94 -11.09
N PRO A 31 13.37 -20.85 -11.13
CA PRO A 31 12.91 -19.49 -11.36
C PRO A 31 12.10 -19.33 -12.65
N GLU A 32 12.32 -20.18 -13.65
CA GLU A 32 11.56 -20.19 -14.91
C GLU A 32 10.06 -20.50 -14.73
N ASN A 33 9.66 -21.08 -13.59
CA ASN A 33 8.27 -21.34 -13.24
C ASN A 33 7.60 -20.21 -12.46
N GLU A 34 8.34 -19.14 -12.12
CA GLU A 34 7.81 -18.01 -11.35
C GLU A 34 6.86 -17.11 -12.16
N PHE A 35 6.96 -17.17 -13.49
CA PHE A 35 6.17 -16.32 -14.38
C PHE A 35 5.18 -17.13 -15.18
N SER A 36 3.98 -16.60 -15.31
CA SER A 36 2.95 -17.05 -16.22
C SER A 36 2.65 -15.97 -17.24
N ALA A 37 2.00 -16.34 -18.34
CA ALA A 37 1.50 -15.37 -19.28
C ALA A 37 0.07 -15.70 -19.69
N GLY A 38 -0.68 -14.65 -19.96
CA GLY A 38 -2.01 -14.74 -20.54
C GLY A 38 -2.06 -14.04 -21.89
N PHE A 39 -2.93 -14.52 -22.77
CA PHE A 39 -3.21 -13.90 -24.06
C PHE A 39 -4.71 -13.88 -24.28
N ASP A 40 -5.27 -12.70 -24.60
CA ASP A 40 -6.70 -12.56 -24.84
C ASP A 40 -6.99 -11.27 -25.64
N GLU A 41 -8.27 -11.03 -25.94
CA GLU A 41 -8.74 -9.87 -26.70
C GLU A 41 -8.60 -8.54 -25.95
N SER A 42 -8.44 -8.58 -24.62
CA SER A 42 -8.21 -7.41 -23.78
C SER A 42 -7.14 -7.69 -22.74
N VAL A 43 -6.48 -6.62 -22.28
CA VAL A 43 -5.43 -6.69 -21.25
C VAL A 43 -5.98 -7.30 -19.95
N ASP A 44 -7.22 -6.99 -19.57
CA ASP A 44 -7.83 -7.50 -18.33
C ASP A 44 -8.10 -9.01 -18.37
N ARG A 45 -8.56 -9.51 -19.52
CA ARG A 45 -8.76 -10.96 -19.70
C ARG A 45 -7.42 -11.70 -19.75
N ALA A 46 -6.42 -11.11 -20.40
CA ALA A 46 -5.07 -11.65 -20.43
C ALA A 46 -4.43 -11.67 -19.03
N ASP A 47 -4.55 -10.60 -18.26
CA ASP A 47 -4.08 -10.50 -16.87
C ASP A 47 -4.75 -11.56 -15.99
N LEU A 48 -6.08 -11.68 -16.07
CA LEU A 48 -6.83 -12.68 -15.30
C LEU A 48 -6.43 -14.12 -15.64
N ALA A 49 -6.20 -14.42 -16.93
CA ALA A 49 -5.67 -15.71 -17.37
C ALA A 49 -4.24 -15.94 -16.87
N ALA A 50 -3.39 -14.91 -16.84
CA ALA A 50 -2.02 -15.00 -16.34
C ALA A 50 -1.97 -15.24 -14.82
N LYS A 51 -2.74 -14.47 -14.03
CA LYS A 51 -2.79 -14.57 -12.56
C LYS A 51 -3.18 -15.97 -12.08
N ASN A 52 -4.15 -16.57 -12.78
CA ASN A 52 -4.66 -17.90 -12.43
C ASN A 52 -3.85 -19.05 -13.04
N ALA A 53 -2.77 -18.75 -13.76
CA ALA A 53 -1.99 -19.74 -14.47
C ALA A 53 -1.38 -20.82 -13.58
N SER A 54 -0.94 -20.43 -12.37
CA SER A 54 -0.38 -21.32 -11.36
C SER A 54 -1.35 -22.41 -10.91
N ASN A 55 -2.66 -22.18 -11.06
CA ASN A 55 -3.72 -23.12 -10.70
C ASN A 55 -4.14 -24.05 -11.86
N TYR A 56 -3.52 -23.91 -13.04
CA TYR A 56 -3.81 -24.79 -14.18
C TYR A 56 -2.89 -26.02 -14.19
N GLN A 57 -3.31 -27.05 -14.92
CA GLN A 57 -2.53 -28.29 -15.06
C GLN A 57 -1.13 -28.06 -15.63
N ASN A 58 -0.97 -27.01 -16.47
CA ASN A 58 0.31 -26.60 -17.04
C ASN A 58 0.58 -25.11 -16.77
N PRO A 59 1.11 -24.75 -15.59
CA PRO A 59 1.42 -23.36 -15.24
C PRO A 59 2.45 -22.69 -16.16
N SER A 60 3.22 -23.50 -16.87
CA SER A 60 4.26 -23.03 -17.78
C SER A 60 3.74 -22.54 -19.14
N GLN A 61 2.47 -22.81 -19.47
CA GLN A 61 1.85 -22.43 -20.74
C GLN A 61 1.25 -21.02 -20.71
N VAL A 62 1.08 -20.43 -21.89
CA VAL A 62 0.27 -19.23 -22.11
C VAL A 62 -1.20 -19.62 -22.03
N HIS A 63 -1.96 -18.95 -21.18
CA HIS A 63 -3.39 -19.21 -20.96
C HIS A 63 -4.27 -18.14 -21.59
N SER A 64 -5.49 -18.51 -21.98
CA SER A 64 -6.46 -17.58 -22.56
C SER A 64 -7.86 -17.90 -22.04
N LEU A 65 -8.69 -16.88 -21.75
CA LEU A 65 -10.10 -17.11 -21.43
C LEU A 65 -10.92 -17.49 -22.68
N GLN A 66 -10.30 -17.58 -23.85
CA GLN A 66 -10.88 -18.20 -25.03
C GLN A 66 -10.77 -19.74 -24.98
N GLN A 67 -9.88 -20.29 -24.14
CA GLN A 67 -9.78 -21.73 -23.91
C GLN A 67 -10.92 -22.17 -22.97
N PRO A 68 -11.73 -23.18 -23.34
CA PRO A 68 -12.88 -23.61 -22.54
C PRO A 68 -12.53 -24.01 -21.11
N GLU A 69 -11.40 -24.69 -20.90
CA GLU A 69 -10.93 -25.09 -19.56
C GLU A 69 -10.60 -23.89 -18.67
N THR A 70 -9.82 -22.94 -19.18
CA THR A 70 -9.42 -21.71 -18.49
C THR A 70 -10.64 -20.87 -18.16
N LEU A 71 -11.56 -20.69 -19.12
CA LEU A 71 -12.82 -19.97 -18.92
C LEU A 71 -13.70 -20.63 -17.86
N ALA A 72 -13.86 -21.96 -17.91
CA ALA A 72 -14.66 -22.70 -16.95
C ALA A 72 -14.13 -22.55 -15.51
N GLN A 73 -12.81 -22.60 -15.35
CA GLN A 73 -12.16 -22.42 -14.04
C GLN A 73 -12.33 -20.99 -13.51
N VAL A 74 -12.07 -19.98 -14.33
CA VAL A 74 -12.24 -18.57 -13.93
C VAL A 74 -13.70 -18.27 -13.60
N LYS A 75 -14.64 -18.80 -14.38
CA LYS A 75 -16.07 -18.70 -14.08
C LYS A 75 -16.43 -19.39 -12.76
N SER A 76 -15.89 -20.58 -12.49
CA SER A 76 -16.07 -21.26 -11.21
C SER A 76 -15.55 -20.42 -10.04
N MET A 77 -14.40 -19.75 -10.19
CA MET A 77 -13.87 -18.85 -9.15
C MET A 77 -14.77 -17.63 -8.93
N TYR A 78 -15.30 -17.06 -10.02
CA TYR A 78 -16.26 -15.94 -9.96
C TYR A 78 -17.53 -16.35 -9.20
N ASP A 79 -18.09 -17.51 -9.54
CA ASP A 79 -19.30 -18.05 -8.90
C ASP A 79 -19.05 -18.43 -7.43
N GLN A 80 -17.87 -18.98 -7.11
CA GLN A 80 -17.44 -19.23 -5.73
C GLN A 80 -17.33 -17.94 -4.92
N ALA A 81 -16.76 -16.88 -5.50
CA ALA A 81 -16.68 -15.57 -4.84
C ALA A 81 -18.08 -15.04 -4.49
N ASP A 82 -19.06 -15.15 -5.39
CA ASP A 82 -20.45 -14.77 -5.08
C ASP A 82 -21.07 -15.69 -4.03
N GLY A 83 -20.78 -17.00 -4.06
CA GLY A 83 -21.21 -17.96 -3.04
C GLY A 83 -20.75 -17.56 -1.63
N PHE A 84 -19.45 -17.27 -1.47
CA PHE A 84 -18.91 -16.77 -0.20
C PHE A 84 -19.54 -15.43 0.19
N ARG A 85 -19.70 -14.49 -0.75
CA ARG A 85 -20.38 -13.21 -0.50
C ARG A 85 -21.78 -13.42 0.05
N GLN A 86 -22.57 -14.32 -0.54
CA GLN A 86 -23.92 -14.64 -0.08
C GLN A 86 -23.92 -15.27 1.32
N GLY A 87 -23.01 -16.21 1.59
CA GLY A 87 -22.85 -16.82 2.92
C GLY A 87 -22.47 -15.81 4.00
N LEU A 88 -21.52 -14.92 3.68
CA LEU A 88 -21.13 -13.80 4.55
C LEU A 88 -22.29 -12.83 4.74
N GLN A 89 -23.07 -12.51 3.70
CA GLN A 89 -24.25 -11.65 3.83
C GLN A 89 -25.31 -12.26 4.75
N LYS A 90 -25.54 -13.58 4.69
CA LYS A 90 -26.50 -14.26 5.59
C LYS A 90 -26.04 -14.20 7.05
N SER A 91 -24.75 -14.36 7.30
CA SER A 91 -24.20 -14.48 8.66
C SER A 91 -23.75 -13.16 9.29
N LEU A 92 -23.27 -12.22 8.49
CA LEU A 92 -22.66 -10.96 8.91
C LEU A 92 -23.35 -9.72 8.31
N GLY A 93 -24.40 -9.89 7.50
CA GLY A 93 -25.05 -8.79 6.79
C GLY A 93 -25.67 -7.72 7.70
N ASN A 94 -25.92 -8.03 8.96
CA ASN A 94 -26.44 -7.07 9.96
C ASN A 94 -25.33 -6.44 10.82
N THR A 95 -24.06 -6.74 10.54
CA THR A 95 -22.91 -6.19 11.25
C THR A 95 -22.29 -5.01 10.49
N SER A 96 -21.43 -4.24 11.15
CA SER A 96 -20.63 -3.18 10.52
C SER A 96 -19.53 -3.70 9.58
N LEU A 97 -19.35 -5.03 9.48
CA LEU A 97 -18.33 -5.63 8.63
C LEU A 97 -18.71 -5.59 7.14
N MET A 98 -19.99 -5.41 6.83
CA MET A 98 -20.51 -5.38 5.47
C MET A 98 -21.23 -4.06 5.15
N THR A 99 -21.12 -3.61 3.90
CA THR A 99 -21.82 -2.44 3.37
C THR A 99 -22.56 -2.80 2.09
N SER A 100 -23.48 -1.93 1.65
CA SER A 100 -24.15 -2.08 0.36
C SER A 100 -23.15 -2.01 -0.79
N SER A 101 -23.31 -2.84 -1.82
CA SER A 101 -22.57 -2.71 -3.07
C SER A 101 -23.08 -1.56 -3.95
N GLY A 102 -24.15 -0.86 -3.56
CA GLY A 102 -24.89 0.07 -4.42
C GLY A 102 -25.95 -0.63 -5.29
N THR A 103 -26.02 -1.96 -5.28
CA THR A 103 -27.13 -2.73 -5.85
C THR A 103 -28.09 -3.17 -4.74
N ALA A 104 -29.39 -3.02 -4.97
CA ALA A 104 -30.42 -3.36 -3.98
C ALA A 104 -30.26 -4.79 -3.47
N GLY A 105 -30.26 -4.96 -2.15
CA GLY A 105 -30.18 -6.27 -1.49
C GLY A 105 -28.82 -6.98 -1.55
N ARG A 106 -27.77 -6.37 -2.13
CA ARG A 106 -26.44 -6.97 -2.21
C ARG A 106 -25.46 -6.24 -1.29
N LYS A 107 -24.86 -6.99 -0.37
CA LYS A 107 -23.82 -6.51 0.55
C LYS A 107 -22.47 -7.15 0.23
N ILE A 108 -21.41 -6.40 0.52
CA ILE A 108 -20.00 -6.77 0.38
C ILE A 108 -19.24 -6.39 1.65
N LEU A 109 -18.03 -6.91 1.83
CA LEU A 109 -17.16 -6.47 2.92
C LEU A 109 -16.84 -4.97 2.79
N THR A 110 -16.75 -4.28 3.92
CA THR A 110 -16.24 -2.90 3.94
C THR A 110 -14.75 -2.86 3.56
N GLU A 111 -14.29 -1.73 3.03
CA GLU A 111 -12.88 -1.51 2.66
C GLU A 111 -11.92 -1.87 3.80
N ASP A 112 -12.24 -1.47 5.02
CA ASP A 112 -11.42 -1.75 6.19
C ASP A 112 -11.32 -3.24 6.49
N VAL A 113 -12.40 -4.00 6.27
CA VAL A 113 -12.37 -5.46 6.45
C VAL A 113 -11.54 -6.12 5.36
N GLN A 114 -11.59 -5.62 4.11
CA GLN A 114 -10.69 -6.06 3.05
C GLN A 114 -9.21 -5.82 3.42
N LEU A 115 -8.90 -4.66 4.03
CA LEU A 115 -7.55 -4.37 4.52
C LEU A 115 -7.12 -5.30 5.65
N LEU A 116 -8.01 -5.58 6.61
CA LEU A 116 -7.72 -6.51 7.70
C LEU A 116 -7.52 -7.94 7.18
N ALA A 117 -8.35 -8.39 6.23
CA ALA A 117 -8.23 -9.70 5.60
C ALA A 117 -6.91 -9.84 4.82
N ARG A 118 -6.51 -8.81 4.08
CA ARG A 118 -5.22 -8.75 3.35
C ARG A 118 -4.01 -8.93 4.27
N ASN A 119 -4.08 -8.37 5.48
CA ASN A 119 -2.95 -8.34 6.40
C ASN A 119 -2.91 -9.52 7.37
N ALA A 120 -4.01 -10.28 7.49
CA ALA A 120 -4.09 -11.42 8.39
C ALA A 120 -3.33 -12.63 7.83
N LYS A 121 -2.54 -13.30 8.67
CA LYS A 121 -1.81 -14.52 8.28
C LYS A 121 -2.60 -15.79 8.58
N SER A 122 -3.63 -15.69 9.42
CA SER A 122 -4.50 -16.78 9.83
C SER A 122 -5.91 -16.27 10.16
N PRO A 123 -6.92 -17.16 10.19
CA PRO A 123 -8.26 -16.82 10.67
C PRO A 123 -8.25 -16.24 12.09
N GLU A 124 -7.40 -16.76 12.99
CA GLU A 124 -7.25 -16.28 14.36
C GLU A 124 -6.73 -14.84 14.41
N ASP A 125 -5.73 -14.51 13.58
CA ASP A 125 -5.21 -13.15 13.45
C ASP A 125 -6.30 -12.19 12.99
N LEU A 126 -7.09 -12.59 11.98
CA LEU A 126 -8.20 -11.80 11.49
C LEU A 126 -9.29 -11.61 12.55
N ARG A 127 -9.66 -12.68 13.27
CA ARG A 127 -10.65 -12.60 14.37
C ARG A 127 -10.23 -11.58 15.41
N LYS A 128 -8.97 -11.64 15.83
CA LYS A 128 -8.41 -10.69 16.80
C LYS A 128 -8.49 -9.27 16.25
N ALA A 129 -8.05 -9.06 15.01
CA ALA A 129 -8.10 -7.74 14.39
C ALA A 129 -9.52 -7.19 14.26
N LEU A 130 -10.51 -8.01 13.86
CA LEU A 130 -11.92 -7.61 13.77
C LEU A 130 -12.50 -7.27 15.15
N LYS A 131 -12.17 -8.05 16.19
CA LYS A 131 -12.58 -7.73 17.56
C LYS A 131 -11.94 -6.43 18.05
N ASP A 132 -10.66 -6.23 17.81
CA ASP A 132 -9.92 -5.07 18.32
C ASP A 132 -10.31 -3.78 17.58
N VAL A 133 -10.53 -3.87 16.27
CA VAL A 133 -10.75 -2.71 15.38
C VAL A 133 -12.23 -2.45 15.12
N LYS A 134 -12.98 -3.49 14.76
CA LYS A 134 -14.41 -3.38 14.40
C LYS A 134 -15.34 -3.63 15.57
N LYS A 135 -14.83 -4.11 16.71
CA LYS A 135 -15.61 -4.48 17.90
C LYS A 135 -16.69 -5.51 17.58
N VAL A 136 -16.42 -6.37 16.59
CA VAL A 136 -17.31 -7.48 16.19
C VAL A 136 -16.55 -8.77 16.43
N GLU A 137 -17.16 -9.67 17.20
CA GLU A 137 -16.67 -11.04 17.33
C GLU A 137 -17.23 -11.89 16.19
N VAL A 138 -16.34 -12.62 15.52
CA VAL A 138 -16.69 -13.59 14.49
C VAL A 138 -16.13 -14.96 14.85
N SER A 139 -16.70 -16.03 14.33
CA SER A 139 -16.20 -17.40 14.48
C SER A 139 -14.94 -17.66 13.63
N GLY A 140 -14.26 -18.77 13.88
CA GLY A 140 -13.11 -19.22 13.07
C GLY A 140 -13.52 -19.41 11.60
N GLN A 141 -14.65 -20.05 11.37
CA GLN A 141 -15.20 -20.25 10.02
C GLN A 141 -15.53 -18.92 9.35
N GLN A 142 -16.16 -17.97 10.05
CA GLN A 142 -16.49 -16.66 9.48
C GLN A 142 -15.23 -15.88 9.09
N ALA A 143 -14.16 -15.95 9.89
CA ALA A 143 -12.89 -15.33 9.54
C ALA A 143 -12.24 -16.01 8.33
N GLN A 144 -12.26 -17.34 8.25
CA GLN A 144 -11.80 -18.07 7.08
C GLN A 144 -12.61 -17.68 5.83
N ASP A 145 -13.93 -17.59 5.93
CA ASP A 145 -14.81 -17.22 4.82
C ASP A 145 -14.52 -15.78 4.35
N ILE A 146 -14.23 -14.85 5.27
CA ILE A 146 -13.79 -13.48 4.93
C ILE A 146 -12.47 -13.51 4.16
N MET A 147 -11.47 -14.26 4.63
CA MET A 147 -10.16 -14.36 3.97
C MET A 147 -10.29 -15.01 2.58
N THR A 148 -11.06 -16.09 2.46
CA THR A 148 -11.31 -16.75 1.18
C THR A 148 -12.03 -15.83 0.21
N TYR A 149 -13.06 -15.10 0.67
CA TYR A 149 -13.75 -14.12 -0.16
C TYR A 149 -12.83 -12.99 -0.62
N HIS A 150 -12.01 -12.44 0.28
CA HIS A 150 -11.01 -11.42 -0.07
C HIS A 150 -10.07 -11.92 -1.16
N HIS A 151 -9.48 -13.11 -0.97
CA HIS A 151 -8.54 -13.70 -1.93
C HIS A 151 -9.19 -13.91 -3.29
N LEU A 152 -10.37 -14.55 -3.34
CA LEU A 152 -11.09 -14.79 -4.59
C LEU A 152 -11.41 -13.50 -5.33
N VAL A 153 -11.85 -12.44 -4.64
CA VAL A 153 -12.10 -11.14 -5.28
C VAL A 153 -10.80 -10.48 -5.76
N ASN A 154 -9.71 -10.62 -5.00
CA ASN A 154 -8.42 -10.04 -5.35
C ASN A 154 -7.84 -10.62 -6.66
N GLU A 155 -8.15 -11.88 -6.99
CA GLU A 155 -7.79 -12.48 -8.29
C GLU A 155 -8.43 -11.75 -9.48
N PHE A 156 -9.58 -11.11 -9.28
CA PHE A 156 -10.25 -10.31 -10.31
C PHE A 156 -9.90 -8.82 -10.23
N ALA A 157 -9.07 -8.40 -9.27
CA ALA A 157 -8.65 -7.01 -9.18
C ALA A 157 -7.64 -6.72 -10.29
N PRO A 158 -7.97 -5.83 -11.23
CA PRO A 158 -7.11 -5.59 -12.38
C PRO A 158 -5.87 -4.81 -11.93
N ASP A 159 -4.74 -5.10 -12.58
CA ASP A 159 -3.52 -4.34 -12.35
C ASP A 159 -3.62 -2.93 -12.96
N PRO A 160 -3.02 -1.90 -12.33
CA PRO A 160 -3.06 -0.55 -12.86
C PRO A 160 -2.37 -0.47 -14.23
N LEU A 161 -3.06 0.07 -15.22
CA LEU A 161 -2.52 0.31 -16.56
C LEU A 161 -1.62 1.55 -16.53
N ARG A 162 -0.42 1.44 -15.97
CA ARG A 162 0.59 2.50 -16.03
C ARG A 162 1.89 1.98 -16.60
N VAL A 163 2.52 2.81 -17.43
CA VAL A 163 3.91 2.61 -17.84
C VAL A 163 4.75 2.74 -16.57
N SER A 164 5.35 1.63 -16.14
CA SER A 164 6.30 1.64 -15.03
C SER A 164 7.36 2.71 -15.30
N GLN A 165 7.44 3.70 -14.43
CA GLN A 165 8.55 4.64 -14.42
C GLN A 165 9.52 4.15 -13.35
N ASN A 166 10.77 3.88 -13.74
CA ASN A 166 11.84 3.68 -12.79
C ASN A 166 12.11 5.01 -12.08
N ILE A 167 11.44 5.22 -10.95
CA ILE A 167 11.72 6.34 -10.06
C ILE A 167 12.76 5.90 -9.02
N SER A 168 13.72 6.76 -8.75
CA SER A 168 14.80 6.49 -7.81
C SER A 168 15.19 7.78 -7.11
N ILE A 169 15.68 7.68 -5.88
CA ILE A 169 16.27 8.80 -5.14
C ILE A 169 17.80 8.64 -5.00
N VAL A 170 18.39 7.70 -5.74
CA VAL A 170 19.83 7.40 -5.66
C VAL A 170 20.67 8.60 -6.06
N ASP A 171 20.17 9.51 -6.89
CA ASP A 171 20.83 10.75 -7.33
C ASP A 171 20.51 11.98 -6.46
N ALA A 172 19.69 11.84 -5.41
CA ALA A 172 19.19 12.95 -4.60
C ALA A 172 20.23 13.56 -3.66
N LYS A 173 21.18 14.33 -4.21
CA LYS A 173 22.30 14.96 -3.50
C LYS A 173 21.88 15.88 -2.36
N TYR A 174 20.78 16.62 -2.54
CA TYR A 174 20.27 17.55 -1.53
C TYR A 174 19.21 16.95 -0.62
N GLY A 175 19.04 15.63 -0.69
CA GLY A 175 18.03 14.88 0.02
C GLY A 175 16.76 14.65 -0.82
N ALA A 176 15.86 13.85 -0.27
CA ALA A 176 14.58 13.53 -0.87
C ALA A 176 13.52 13.25 0.20
N ILE A 177 12.25 13.33 -0.19
CA ILE A 177 11.14 12.76 0.58
C ILE A 177 10.50 11.68 -0.27
N ALA A 178 10.43 10.46 0.26
CA ALA A 178 9.72 9.33 -0.34
C ALA A 178 8.41 9.10 0.40
N LEU A 179 7.31 9.14 -0.33
CA LEU A 179 5.95 8.92 0.16
C LEU A 179 5.37 7.69 -0.52
N ASP A 180 4.75 6.82 0.28
CA ASP A 180 4.10 5.60 -0.17
C ASP A 180 2.64 5.63 0.27
N VAL A 181 1.71 5.47 -0.68
CA VAL A 181 0.27 5.48 -0.43
C VAL A 181 -0.18 4.12 0.10
N GLY A 182 -0.54 4.08 1.38
CA GLY A 182 -1.04 2.87 2.03
C GLY A 182 -2.44 2.45 1.59
N GLY A 183 -2.66 1.13 1.56
CA GLY A 183 -4.00 0.54 1.46
C GLY A 183 -4.63 0.50 0.06
N LEU A 184 -3.90 0.90 -0.99
CA LEU A 184 -4.42 0.88 -2.37
C LEU A 184 -4.86 -0.51 -2.82
N GLY A 185 -4.12 -1.56 -2.44
CA GLY A 185 -4.53 -2.94 -2.74
C GLY A 185 -5.91 -3.28 -2.17
N ALA A 186 -6.17 -2.95 -0.91
CA ALA A 186 -7.49 -3.20 -0.28
C ALA A 186 -8.61 -2.34 -0.90
N LYS A 187 -8.30 -1.10 -1.30
CA LYS A 187 -9.23 -0.23 -2.05
C LYS A 187 -9.57 -0.82 -3.41
N ASN A 188 -8.57 -1.36 -4.13
CA ASN A 188 -8.79 -2.01 -5.42
C ASN A 188 -9.64 -3.28 -5.27
N THR A 189 -9.35 -4.12 -4.26
CA THR A 189 -10.20 -5.28 -3.94
C THR A 189 -11.62 -4.88 -3.54
N TYR A 190 -11.79 -3.78 -2.79
CA TYR A 190 -13.12 -3.25 -2.45
C TYR A 190 -13.89 -2.76 -3.69
N ALA A 191 -13.24 -2.01 -4.58
CA ALA A 191 -13.84 -1.57 -5.84
C ALA A 191 -14.23 -2.77 -6.72
N THR A 192 -13.37 -3.79 -6.80
CA THR A 192 -13.60 -5.04 -7.52
C THR A 192 -14.76 -5.82 -6.91
N SER A 193 -14.81 -5.94 -5.58
CA SER A 193 -15.92 -6.56 -4.84
C SER A 193 -17.25 -5.89 -5.17
N LYS A 194 -17.27 -4.55 -5.22
CA LYS A 194 -18.43 -3.75 -5.61
C LYS A 194 -18.84 -4.01 -7.05
N ALA A 195 -17.88 -4.01 -7.97
CA ALA A 195 -18.09 -4.29 -9.39
C ALA A 195 -18.70 -5.68 -9.60
N MET A 196 -18.05 -6.74 -9.11
CA MET A 196 -18.54 -8.12 -9.19
C MET A 196 -19.92 -8.28 -8.54
N ALA A 197 -20.17 -7.61 -7.42
CA ALA A 197 -21.48 -7.64 -6.77
C ALA A 197 -22.55 -6.87 -7.55
N SER A 198 -22.20 -6.01 -8.50
CA SER A 198 -23.15 -5.27 -9.34
C SER A 198 -23.45 -5.97 -10.68
N THR A 199 -22.70 -7.02 -11.02
CA THR A 199 -22.78 -7.70 -12.31
C THR A 199 -23.23 -9.16 -12.17
N GLN A 200 -23.95 -9.65 -13.18
CA GLN A 200 -24.48 -11.02 -13.19
C GLN A 200 -23.64 -12.00 -14.02
N ASN A 201 -22.64 -11.52 -14.77
CA ASN A 201 -21.76 -12.36 -15.56
C ASN A 201 -20.30 -11.91 -15.45
N LEU A 202 -19.40 -12.83 -15.75
CA LEU A 202 -17.95 -12.65 -15.66
C LEU A 202 -17.47 -11.47 -16.48
N ASP A 203 -17.82 -11.39 -17.77
CA ASP A 203 -17.30 -10.35 -18.66
C ASP A 203 -17.68 -8.94 -18.22
N ARG A 204 -18.93 -8.73 -17.80
CA ARG A 204 -19.35 -7.43 -17.21
C ARG A 204 -18.63 -7.16 -15.90
N GLY A 205 -18.38 -8.20 -15.10
CA GLY A 205 -17.60 -8.10 -13.86
C GLY A 205 -16.18 -7.61 -14.12
N ILE A 206 -15.49 -8.18 -15.12
CA ILE A 206 -14.15 -7.77 -15.56
C ILE A 206 -14.15 -6.29 -15.97
N VAL A 207 -15.07 -5.89 -16.85
CA VAL A 207 -15.16 -4.50 -17.33
C VAL A 207 -15.49 -3.52 -16.19
N ALA A 208 -16.42 -3.89 -15.31
CA ALA A 208 -16.79 -3.06 -14.16
C ALA A 208 -15.64 -2.95 -13.14
N ALA A 209 -14.85 -4.01 -12.94
CA ALA A 209 -13.68 -4.00 -12.08
C ALA A 209 -12.61 -3.04 -12.62
N ARG A 210 -12.36 -3.06 -13.94
CA ARG A 210 -11.47 -2.07 -14.61
C ARG A 210 -11.97 -0.64 -14.42
N GLY A 211 -13.26 -0.38 -14.57
CA GLY A 211 -13.83 0.95 -14.30
C GLY A 211 -13.63 1.39 -12.84
N GLY A 212 -13.72 0.45 -11.89
CA GLY A 212 -13.44 0.69 -10.47
C GLY A 212 -11.98 1.04 -10.19
N GLU A 213 -11.05 0.30 -10.80
CA GLU A 213 -9.61 0.57 -10.72
C GLU A 213 -9.27 1.93 -11.33
N GLN A 214 -9.79 2.25 -12.53
CA GLN A 214 -9.55 3.54 -13.19
C GLN A 214 -10.03 4.71 -12.33
N ALA A 215 -11.19 4.58 -11.68
CA ALA A 215 -11.69 5.60 -10.77
C ALA A 215 -10.80 5.77 -9.52
N LEU A 216 -10.29 4.68 -8.95
CA LEU A 216 -9.33 4.72 -7.84
C LEU A 216 -8.03 5.41 -8.27
N THR A 217 -7.48 5.00 -9.42
CA THR A 217 -6.27 5.55 -10.02
C THR A 217 -6.41 7.04 -10.30
N GLY A 218 -7.57 7.50 -10.77
CA GLY A 218 -7.89 8.92 -10.95
C GLY A 218 -7.78 9.72 -9.65
N ARG A 219 -8.43 9.25 -8.57
CA ARG A 219 -8.35 9.90 -7.25
C ARG A 219 -6.94 9.95 -6.68
N VAL A 220 -6.13 8.90 -6.90
CA VAL A 220 -4.71 8.90 -6.49
C VAL A 220 -3.91 9.95 -7.28
N LEU A 221 -4.15 10.11 -8.59
CA LEU A 221 -3.47 11.14 -9.40
C LEU A 221 -3.87 12.56 -8.98
N GLU A 222 -5.13 12.78 -8.64
CA GLU A 222 -5.60 14.05 -8.08
C GLU A 222 -4.88 14.36 -6.75
N ARG A 223 -4.74 13.34 -5.89
CA ARG A 223 -3.98 13.47 -4.65
C ARG A 223 -2.50 13.80 -4.91
N PHE A 224 -1.86 13.11 -5.86
CA PHE A 224 -0.48 13.41 -6.24
C PHE A 224 -0.30 14.80 -6.84
N THR A 225 -1.29 15.32 -7.55
CA THR A 225 -1.27 16.70 -8.07
C THR A 225 -1.30 17.69 -6.91
N THR A 226 -2.20 17.48 -5.95
CA THR A 226 -2.29 18.31 -4.73
C THR A 226 -0.97 18.30 -3.94
N MET A 227 -0.37 17.12 -3.78
CA MET A 227 0.90 16.96 -3.07
C MET A 227 2.07 17.64 -3.79
N GLU A 228 2.08 17.63 -5.12
CA GLU A 228 3.07 18.34 -5.92
C GLU A 228 2.92 19.87 -5.77
N ASP A 229 1.70 20.38 -5.82
CA ASP A 229 1.43 21.80 -5.63
C ASP A 229 1.82 22.26 -4.21
N ASP A 230 1.49 21.46 -3.19
CA ASP A 230 1.92 21.70 -1.82
C ASP A 230 3.45 21.67 -1.70
N ALA A 231 4.13 20.69 -2.30
CA ALA A 231 5.58 20.63 -2.28
C ALA A 231 6.20 21.89 -2.89
N LYS A 232 5.78 22.28 -4.09
CA LYS A 232 6.24 23.50 -4.76
C LYS A 232 5.98 24.75 -3.92
N LYS A 233 4.81 24.84 -3.30
CA LYS A 233 4.42 25.95 -2.41
C LYS A 233 5.28 26.01 -1.16
N TYR A 234 5.40 24.92 -0.40
CA TYR A 234 6.09 24.92 0.89
C TYR A 234 7.60 24.99 0.74
N PHE A 235 8.20 24.28 -0.21
CA PHE A 235 9.64 24.32 -0.45
C PHE A 235 10.06 25.60 -1.21
N GLY A 236 9.23 26.08 -2.15
CA GLY A 236 9.47 27.31 -2.89
C GLY A 236 9.55 28.56 -2.01
N LYS A 237 8.77 28.64 -0.91
CA LYS A 237 8.89 29.71 0.11
C LYS A 237 10.30 29.86 0.69
N TYR A 238 11.08 28.78 0.70
CA TYR A 238 12.46 28.76 1.20
C TYR A 238 13.48 28.74 0.05
N GLY A 239 13.05 28.94 -1.20
CA GLY A 239 13.89 28.90 -2.40
C GLY A 239 14.52 27.53 -2.65
N VAL A 240 13.80 26.45 -2.33
CA VAL A 240 14.20 25.06 -2.59
C VAL A 240 13.45 24.57 -3.81
N ASP A 241 14.19 24.17 -4.84
CA ASP A 241 13.64 23.62 -6.07
C ASP A 241 13.41 22.12 -5.90
N VAL A 242 12.26 21.63 -6.40
CA VAL A 242 11.81 20.25 -6.20
C VAL A 242 11.43 19.63 -7.52
N GLU A 243 11.98 18.45 -7.80
CA GLU A 243 11.52 17.55 -8.83
C GLU A 243 10.56 16.53 -8.21
N VAL A 244 9.43 16.27 -8.89
CA VAL A 244 8.45 15.27 -8.46
C VAL A 244 8.52 14.06 -9.37
N ARG A 245 8.72 12.89 -8.77
CA ARG A 245 8.78 11.59 -9.46
C ARG A 245 7.65 10.70 -8.93
N LYS A 246 6.91 10.01 -9.80
CA LYS A 246 5.71 9.24 -9.43
C LYS A 246 5.70 7.89 -10.14
N SER A 247 5.41 6.81 -9.44
CA SER A 247 5.28 5.47 -10.03
C SER A 247 4.37 4.62 -9.17
N GLY A 248 3.31 4.04 -9.74
CA GLY A 248 2.34 3.26 -8.97
C GLY A 248 1.77 4.02 -7.77
N ASP A 249 2.04 3.51 -6.57
CA ASP A 249 1.69 4.03 -5.25
C ASP A 249 2.78 4.91 -4.61
N GLU A 250 3.93 5.04 -5.27
CA GLU A 250 5.06 5.84 -4.80
C GLU A 250 5.05 7.27 -5.36
N PHE A 251 5.41 8.20 -4.50
CA PHE A 251 5.59 9.61 -4.78
C PHE A 251 6.88 10.11 -4.13
N GLN A 252 7.83 10.57 -4.94
CA GLN A 252 9.14 11.02 -4.49
C GLN A 252 9.34 12.50 -4.82
N LEU A 253 9.87 13.24 -3.86
CA LEU A 253 10.33 14.61 -4.00
C LEU A 253 11.84 14.63 -3.93
N VAL A 254 12.50 15.12 -4.98
CA VAL A 254 13.97 15.24 -5.04
C VAL A 254 14.33 16.72 -5.00
N PHE A 255 15.17 17.10 -4.04
CA PHE A 255 15.63 18.49 -3.90
C PHE A 255 16.79 18.77 -4.86
N LEU A 256 16.68 19.84 -5.65
CA LEU A 256 17.57 20.07 -6.80
C LEU A 256 18.73 21.03 -6.51
N ASN A 257 18.52 22.03 -5.65
CA ASN A 257 19.47 23.13 -5.47
C ASN A 257 20.10 23.20 -4.07
N LYS A 258 19.33 22.89 -3.02
CA LYS A 258 19.80 22.88 -1.62
C LYS A 258 18.91 22.03 -0.73
N ALA A 259 19.43 21.62 0.42
CA ALA A 259 18.65 20.88 1.41
C ALA A 259 17.55 21.77 2.02
N PRO A 260 16.33 21.26 2.24
CA PRO A 260 15.27 22.04 2.84
C PRO A 260 15.52 22.28 4.34
N PRO A 261 15.12 23.44 4.88
CA PRO A 261 15.12 23.65 6.32
C PRO A 261 14.07 22.75 6.98
N ALA A 262 14.32 22.33 8.24
CA ALA A 262 13.40 21.48 8.99
C ALA A 262 11.96 22.05 9.09
N LYS A 263 11.82 23.38 9.11
CA LYS A 263 10.53 24.07 9.08
C LYS A 263 9.74 23.78 7.80
N ALA A 264 10.39 23.76 6.64
CA ALA A 264 9.75 23.44 5.37
C ALA A 264 9.24 21.99 5.34
N ILE A 265 10.06 21.04 5.81
CA ILE A 265 9.66 19.63 5.95
C ILE A 265 8.44 19.50 6.86
N LYS A 266 8.42 20.23 7.98
CA LYS A 266 7.30 20.22 8.93
C LYS A 266 6.02 20.79 8.32
N GLU A 267 6.11 21.93 7.64
CA GLU A 267 4.96 22.57 6.98
C GLU A 267 4.38 21.69 5.87
N PHE A 268 5.24 21.10 5.03
CA PHE A 268 4.82 20.14 4.01
C PHE A 268 4.20 18.88 4.64
N SER A 269 4.86 18.26 5.63
CA SER A 269 4.32 17.07 6.31
C SER A 269 2.94 17.35 6.93
N ALA A 270 2.72 18.56 7.45
CA ALA A 270 1.43 18.95 8.01
C ALA A 270 0.33 19.02 6.94
N SER A 271 0.64 19.43 5.70
CA SER A 271 -0.35 19.47 4.61
C SER A 271 -0.76 18.08 4.13
N LEU A 272 0.08 17.07 4.36
CA LEU A 272 -0.22 15.68 4.01
C LEU A 272 -1.31 15.03 4.88
N ALA A 273 -1.55 15.53 6.09
CA ALA A 273 -2.42 14.90 7.09
C ALA A 273 -3.92 15.21 6.94
N SER A 274 -4.34 16.00 5.95
CA SER A 274 -5.73 16.46 5.81
C SER A 274 -6.69 15.48 5.12
N ASP A 275 -6.17 14.55 4.32
CA ASP A 275 -7.00 13.83 3.33
C ASP A 275 -7.66 12.56 3.90
N GLY A 276 -6.93 11.75 4.69
CA GLY A 276 -7.44 10.54 5.34
C GLY A 276 -7.95 9.42 4.41
N GLU A 277 -8.30 9.72 3.16
CA GLU A 277 -8.68 8.77 2.11
C GLU A 277 -7.47 7.92 1.71
N PHE A 278 -6.32 8.56 1.50
CA PHE A 278 -5.07 7.94 1.10
C PHE A 278 -4.02 8.07 2.21
N PRO A 279 -3.96 7.13 3.16
CA PRO A 279 -3.01 7.21 4.27
C PRO A 279 -1.57 7.16 3.71
N LEU A 280 -0.75 8.15 4.07
CA LEU A 280 0.62 8.26 3.57
C LEU A 280 1.63 7.73 4.59
N ARG A 281 2.70 7.14 4.05
CA ARG A 281 3.88 6.68 4.79
C ARG A 281 5.06 7.46 4.26
N GLY A 282 5.70 8.28 5.09
CA GLY A 282 6.74 9.19 4.63
C GLY A 282 8.10 8.88 5.21
N SER A 283 9.12 8.98 4.37
CA SER A 283 10.51 8.95 4.79
C SER A 283 11.26 10.12 4.15
N HIS A 284 11.97 10.89 4.96
CA HIS A 284 12.86 11.94 4.53
C HIS A 284 14.31 11.46 4.62
N VAL A 285 14.98 11.51 3.48
CA VAL A 285 16.38 11.18 3.31
C VAL A 285 17.18 12.48 3.25
N PRO A 286 18.06 12.77 4.21
CA PRO A 286 18.79 14.04 4.24
C PRO A 286 19.92 14.07 3.19
N ALA A 287 20.38 15.27 2.85
CA ALA A 287 21.54 15.49 1.98
C ALA A 287 22.85 14.84 2.48
N GLY A 288 22.93 14.51 3.78
CA GLY A 288 24.13 13.97 4.42
C GLY A 288 24.48 12.52 4.08
N VAL A 289 23.62 11.80 3.35
CA VAL A 289 23.85 10.41 2.95
C VAL A 289 24.87 10.35 1.81
N THR A 290 26.07 9.85 2.12
CA THR A 290 27.22 9.86 1.19
C THR A 290 27.22 8.67 0.23
N VAL A 291 26.59 7.55 0.60
CA VAL A 291 26.46 6.37 -0.25
C VAL A 291 25.12 6.45 -0.99
N SER A 292 25.16 6.66 -2.31
CA SER A 292 23.96 6.87 -3.13
C SER A 292 22.96 5.71 -3.04
N SER A 293 23.43 4.46 -2.99
CA SER A 293 22.57 3.27 -2.86
C SER A 293 21.89 3.15 -1.48
N ASP A 294 22.46 3.76 -0.43
CA ASP A 294 21.84 3.76 0.89
C ASP A 294 20.62 4.70 0.98
N ARG A 295 20.45 5.63 0.04
CA ARG A 295 19.30 6.57 0.03
C ARG A 295 17.97 5.82 -0.09
N ALA A 296 17.87 4.89 -1.03
CA ALA A 296 16.68 4.06 -1.22
C ALA A 296 16.42 3.16 0.00
N LEU A 297 17.48 2.55 0.55
CA LEU A 297 17.36 1.72 1.77
C LEU A 297 16.84 2.54 2.95
N ILE A 298 17.31 3.77 3.13
CA ILE A 298 16.85 4.66 4.20
C ILE A 298 15.37 5.06 4.01
N ALA A 299 14.95 5.30 2.76
CA ALA A 299 13.55 5.56 2.46
C ALA A 299 12.66 4.38 2.88
N GLU A 300 13.00 3.17 2.44
CA GLU A 300 12.29 1.92 2.75
C GLU A 300 12.27 1.64 4.26
N GLN A 301 13.40 1.83 4.96
CA GLN A 301 13.48 1.72 6.42
C GLN A 301 12.47 2.63 7.10
N GLY A 302 12.35 3.88 6.63
CA GLY A 302 11.39 4.83 7.16
C GLY A 302 9.94 4.36 7.00
N HIS A 303 9.60 3.79 5.84
CA HIS A 303 8.27 3.23 5.57
C HIS A 303 7.94 2.02 6.44
N GLU A 304 8.89 1.09 6.63
CA GLU A 304 8.67 -0.09 7.47
C GLU A 304 8.54 0.27 8.96
N ILE A 305 9.31 1.25 9.44
CA ILE A 305 9.17 1.76 10.82
C ILE A 305 7.79 2.41 11.01
N GLU A 306 7.32 3.21 10.03
CA GLU A 306 6.00 3.82 10.08
C GLU A 306 4.89 2.77 10.11
N LYS A 307 4.99 1.76 9.24
CA LYS A 307 4.04 0.67 9.12
C LYS A 307 3.96 -0.15 10.41
N ALA A 308 5.11 -0.49 10.98
CA ALA A 308 5.19 -1.18 12.27
C ALA A 308 4.61 -0.32 13.41
N THR A 309 4.85 1.00 13.38
CA THR A 309 4.26 1.94 14.33
C THR A 309 2.74 1.90 14.27
N LYS A 310 2.13 2.13 13.09
CA LYS A 310 0.67 2.13 12.91
C LYS A 310 0.04 0.78 13.27
N ALA A 311 0.69 -0.33 12.90
CA ALA A 311 0.23 -1.67 13.26
C ALA A 311 0.13 -1.85 14.79
N SER A 312 1.12 -1.36 15.55
CA SER A 312 1.12 -1.47 17.02
C SER A 312 0.10 -0.57 17.74
N LEU A 313 -0.48 0.40 17.02
CA LEU A 313 -1.51 1.31 17.51
C LEU A 313 -2.93 0.83 17.21
N ALA A 314 -3.08 -0.22 16.39
CA ALA A 314 -4.37 -0.84 16.11
C ALA A 314 -5.05 -1.27 17.42
N GLY A 315 -6.32 -0.92 17.58
CA GLY A 315 -7.10 -1.17 18.80
C GLY A 315 -6.86 -0.17 19.94
N LYS A 316 -5.77 0.61 19.92
CA LYS A 316 -5.48 1.71 20.87
C LYS A 316 -5.94 3.07 20.36
N ILE A 317 -5.82 3.28 19.05
CA ILE A 317 -6.28 4.49 18.35
C ILE A 317 -7.30 4.05 17.31
N PRO A 318 -8.44 4.76 17.20
CA PRO A 318 -9.42 4.44 16.17
C PRO A 318 -8.83 4.51 14.75
N PRO A 319 -9.15 3.57 13.84
CA PRO A 319 -8.58 3.52 12.50
C PRO A 319 -8.75 4.81 11.69
N GLU A 320 -9.90 5.47 11.80
CA GLU A 320 -10.21 6.73 11.13
C GLU A 320 -9.30 7.87 11.61
N THR A 321 -8.86 7.81 12.87
CA THR A 321 -7.87 8.74 13.41
C THR A 321 -6.47 8.38 12.89
N LEU A 322 -6.09 7.10 12.90
CA LEU A 322 -4.79 6.64 12.38
C LEU A 322 -4.59 6.92 10.89
N ARG A 323 -5.66 6.96 10.09
CA ARG A 323 -5.60 7.29 8.66
C ARG A 323 -5.30 8.75 8.39
N LYS A 324 -5.67 9.63 9.31
CA LYS A 324 -5.49 11.07 9.19
C LYS A 324 -4.12 11.53 9.69
N ILE A 325 -3.42 10.71 10.48
CA ILE A 325 -2.06 11.05 10.88
C ILE A 325 -1.05 10.60 9.84
N VAL A 326 -0.05 11.45 9.58
CA VAL A 326 1.11 11.14 8.75
C VAL A 326 2.34 11.16 9.63
N ILE A 327 3.12 10.09 9.57
CA ILE A 327 4.41 10.00 10.24
C ILE A 327 5.47 10.07 9.15
N VAL A 328 6.28 11.12 9.17
CA VAL A 328 7.46 11.23 8.33
C VAL A 328 8.69 10.89 9.16
N THR A 329 9.29 9.74 8.89
CA THR A 329 10.56 9.32 9.46
C THR A 329 11.69 10.12 8.82
N THR A 330 12.64 10.60 9.61
CA THR A 330 13.86 11.25 9.12
C THR A 330 15.05 10.50 9.68
N ALA A 331 15.81 9.86 8.82
CA ALA A 331 17.06 9.25 9.22
C ALA A 331 18.15 10.33 9.31
N GLU A 332 18.90 10.37 10.39
CA GLU A 332 20.04 11.28 10.60
C GLU A 332 21.33 10.48 10.65
N GLY A 333 21.98 10.30 9.50
CA GLY A 333 23.23 9.56 9.38
C GLY A 333 23.91 9.80 8.05
N LYS A 334 25.17 9.36 7.93
CA LYS A 334 25.93 9.45 6.68
C LYS A 334 25.77 8.21 5.79
N SER A 335 25.30 7.10 6.36
CA SER A 335 25.11 5.81 5.69
C SER A 335 23.98 4.99 6.34
N ALA A 336 23.52 3.94 5.66
CA ALA A 336 22.60 2.97 6.23
C ALA A 336 23.25 2.25 7.43
N GLY A 337 22.50 2.08 8.53
CA GLY A 337 23.02 1.45 9.75
C GLY A 337 23.88 2.36 10.66
N THR A 338 23.95 3.66 10.36
CA THR A 338 24.55 4.66 11.28
C THR A 338 23.60 5.81 11.60
N ALA A 339 22.40 5.79 11.03
CA ALA A 339 21.44 6.87 11.14
C ALA A 339 20.67 6.83 12.47
N SER A 340 20.46 7.98 13.09
CA SER A 340 19.52 8.15 14.19
C SER A 340 18.15 8.57 13.67
N THR A 341 17.05 8.00 14.15
CA THR A 341 15.72 8.29 13.57
C THR A 341 15.02 9.42 14.32
N LYS A 342 14.86 10.57 13.65
CA LYS A 342 13.87 11.59 14.02
C LYS A 342 12.53 11.30 13.35
N PHE A 343 11.48 11.86 13.92
CA PHE A 343 10.14 11.68 13.39
C PHE A 343 9.37 12.97 13.43
N PHE A 344 8.64 13.24 12.35
CA PHE A 344 7.64 14.28 12.29
C PHE A 344 6.26 13.62 12.30
N LEU A 345 5.51 13.83 13.37
CA LEU A 345 4.10 13.45 13.45
C LEU A 345 3.27 14.65 12.99
N ALA A 346 2.59 14.49 11.86
CA ALA A 346 1.57 15.40 11.37
C ALA A 346 0.19 14.84 11.72
N GLU A 347 -0.59 15.63 12.45
CA GLU A 347 -1.91 15.22 12.96
C GLU A 347 -3.06 15.67 12.06
N GLY A 348 -2.86 16.65 11.16
CA GLY A 348 -3.93 17.19 10.31
C GLY A 348 -5.12 17.65 11.15
N ASP A 349 -6.32 17.22 10.77
CA ASP A 349 -7.55 17.42 11.55
C ASP A 349 -7.79 16.36 12.64
N ALA A 350 -6.94 15.31 12.71
CA ALA A 350 -7.03 14.31 13.78
C ALA A 350 -6.43 14.88 15.07
N ALA A 351 -7.28 15.44 15.93
CA ALA A 351 -6.87 15.88 17.25
C ALA A 351 -6.52 14.68 18.15
N LEU A 352 -5.24 14.26 18.15
CA LEU A 352 -4.78 13.23 19.06
C LEU A 352 -4.80 13.74 20.51
N THR A 353 -5.36 12.94 21.41
CA THR A 353 -5.27 13.18 22.85
C THR A 353 -3.82 13.02 23.35
N THR A 354 -3.52 13.57 24.53
CA THR A 354 -2.21 13.39 25.18
C THR A 354 -1.83 11.92 25.33
N GLN A 355 -2.78 11.06 25.70
CA GLN A 355 -2.56 9.63 25.84
C GLN A 355 -2.25 8.96 24.49
N GLN A 356 -2.97 9.35 23.43
CA GLN A 356 -2.71 8.83 22.08
C GLN A 356 -1.33 9.28 21.56
N ARG A 357 -0.94 10.54 21.78
CA ARG A 357 0.41 11.02 21.44
C ARG A 357 1.49 10.23 22.19
N ALA A 358 1.29 9.94 23.48
CA ALA A 358 2.20 9.11 24.25
C ALA A 358 2.29 7.68 23.69
N ALA A 359 1.16 7.07 23.33
CA ALA A 359 1.13 5.76 22.70
C ALA A 359 1.84 5.74 21.34
N VAL A 360 1.67 6.78 20.52
CA VAL A 360 2.39 6.95 19.25
C VAL A 360 3.90 7.01 19.49
N LYS A 361 4.38 7.81 20.46
CA LYS A 361 5.81 7.85 20.83
C LYS A 361 6.36 6.47 21.17
N GLU A 362 5.67 5.76 22.05
CA GLU A 362 6.09 4.44 22.52
C GLU A 362 6.15 3.43 21.36
N ALA A 363 5.11 3.44 20.52
CA ALA A 363 5.02 2.62 19.31
C ALA A 363 6.20 2.86 18.36
N MET A 364 6.58 4.11 18.14
CA MET A 364 7.70 4.48 17.26
C MET A 364 9.04 3.99 17.80
N VAL A 365 9.29 4.18 19.10
CA VAL A 365 10.50 3.68 19.76
C VAL A 365 10.58 2.15 19.66
N LYS A 366 9.46 1.47 19.88
CA LYS A 366 9.39 0.01 19.76
C LYS A 366 9.64 -0.45 18.32
N ALA A 367 9.03 0.21 17.33
CA ALA A 367 9.18 -0.12 15.92
C ALA A 367 10.64 -0.03 15.46
N VAL A 368 11.38 1.02 15.84
CA VAL A 368 12.82 1.13 15.53
C VAL A 368 13.61 0.00 16.18
N ARG A 369 13.36 -0.29 17.47
CA ARG A 369 14.05 -1.36 18.20
C ARG A 369 13.82 -2.73 17.57
N ASP A 370 12.60 -3.02 17.15
CA ASP A 370 12.27 -4.32 16.55
C ASP A 370 12.82 -4.43 15.12
N PHE A 371 12.76 -3.35 14.34
CA PHE A 371 13.41 -3.29 13.02
C PHE A 371 14.91 -3.61 13.11
N ASN A 372 15.60 -3.05 14.12
CA ASN A 372 17.02 -3.29 14.35
C ASN A 372 17.39 -4.72 14.76
N LYS A 373 16.45 -5.50 15.32
CA LYS A 373 16.70 -6.90 15.68
C LYS A 373 16.68 -7.80 14.46
N THR A 374 15.93 -7.43 13.43
CA THR A 374 15.71 -8.23 12.23
C THR A 374 16.53 -7.77 11.03
N SER A 375 17.09 -6.56 11.07
CA SER A 375 17.93 -6.02 9.99
C SER A 375 19.41 -6.33 10.21
N SER A 376 20.12 -6.67 9.13
CA SER A 376 21.58 -6.82 9.12
C SER A 376 22.34 -5.49 9.21
N LYS A 377 21.65 -4.34 9.14
CA LYS A 377 22.19 -2.98 9.32
C LYS A 377 21.45 -2.26 10.46
N THR A 378 22.12 -2.03 11.59
CA THR A 378 21.55 -1.51 12.85
C THR A 378 21.37 0.01 12.86
N ILE A 379 20.18 0.54 13.18
CA ILE A 379 19.91 1.99 13.26
C ILE A 379 20.04 2.48 14.72
N PRO A 380 20.99 3.35 15.10
CA PRO A 380 21.00 3.91 16.45
C PRO A 380 19.68 4.62 16.82
N VAL A 381 19.10 4.30 17.98
CA VAL A 381 17.82 4.88 18.42
C VAL A 381 18.05 6.26 19.03
N SER A 382 17.57 7.33 18.41
CA SER A 382 17.37 8.62 19.08
C SER A 382 15.90 8.76 19.52
N VAL A 383 15.68 9.44 20.65
CA VAL A 383 14.34 9.62 21.23
C VAL A 383 13.48 10.48 20.29
N PRO A 384 12.25 10.06 19.94
CA PRO A 384 11.39 10.82 19.05
C PRO A 384 11.10 12.21 19.61
N VAL A 385 11.45 13.25 18.85
CA VAL A 385 11.04 14.62 19.11
C VAL A 385 9.66 14.83 18.50
N ILE A 386 8.60 14.58 19.27
CA ILE A 386 7.26 15.00 18.86
C ILE A 386 7.10 16.47 19.18
N GLN A 387 7.18 17.32 18.17
CA GLN A 387 6.77 18.71 18.25
C GLN A 387 5.32 18.81 17.78
N SER A 388 4.38 18.73 18.72
CA SER A 388 2.99 19.11 18.49
C SER A 388 2.95 20.55 17.97
N GLN A 389 1.96 20.87 17.12
CA GLN A 389 1.59 22.26 16.88
C GLN A 389 1.05 22.81 18.20
N GLU A 390 1.89 23.44 19.01
CA GLU A 390 1.39 24.47 19.90
C GLU A 390 0.82 25.54 18.96
N LYS A 391 -0.52 25.70 18.99
CA LYS A 391 -1.10 26.95 18.50
C LYS A 391 -0.40 28.04 19.29
N GLU A 392 0.39 28.88 18.63
CA GLU A 392 0.81 30.13 19.24
C GLU A 392 -0.45 30.78 19.81
N PRO A 393 -0.47 31.19 21.09
CA PRO A 393 -1.60 31.90 21.63
C PRO A 393 -1.81 33.10 20.73
N THR A 394 -2.96 33.15 20.04
CA THR A 394 -3.40 34.33 19.32
C THR A 394 -3.32 35.47 20.32
N GLY A 395 -2.40 36.40 20.07
CA GLY A 395 -2.09 37.49 20.98
C GLY A 395 -3.37 38.13 21.47
N ILE A 396 -3.53 38.15 22.78
CA ILE A 396 -4.48 39.04 23.44
C ILE A 396 -4.07 40.43 23.00
N ASP A 397 -4.94 41.10 22.26
CA ASP A 397 -4.84 42.51 21.94
C ASP A 397 -4.82 43.29 23.26
N PRO A 398 -3.74 44.02 23.63
CA PRO A 398 -3.68 44.76 24.88
C PRO A 398 -4.50 46.06 24.84
N LYS A 399 -5.56 46.12 24.03
CA LYS A 399 -6.56 47.18 24.04
C LYS A 399 -7.97 46.60 24.24
N ASN A 400 -8.19 46.03 25.43
CA ASN A 400 -9.47 46.03 26.15
C ASN A 400 -9.23 45.75 27.63
#